data_AF-A0A0F8E6D0-F1
#
_entry.id   AF-A0A0F8E6D0-F1
#
_cell.length_a   1.000
_cell.length_b   1.000
_cell.length_c   1.000
_cell.angle_alpha   90.00
_cell.angle_beta   90.00
_cell.angle_gamma   90.00
#
_symmetry.space_group_name_H-M   'P 1'
#
loop_
_entity.id
_entity.type
_entity.pdbx_description
1 polymer ?
#
loop_
_entity_poly.entity_id
_entity_poly.type
_entity_poly.pdbx_seq_one_letter_code
_entity_poly.pdbx_strand_id
1 'polypeptide(L)'
;MNKKNMILVIFIILGFTMCLGCTESDTGSVNSVESEEMQTGVIKAEGIEGETQQTNQSSTLSSDAEWESSYRNGCFLLASDFESISNATDNNDYKSLENAGNKLEADALMKLEESQKYQLSSSSLFQYVKSEYESALLDFVQLGKYYSLASIKMQDGDVTGANVDLQTAQTYQNLAGEHMQNIVAYAPDTDLTDSTQTEKNSGVIATWSGSSIKDTETFHVDSNEWKISWNTEPGQYGAMNFQIYVYGSDGTLKGVAANVIGSNSDSTIMRGSGDYYLSINTAQPYEITIESLN
;
A
#
# COMPACT_ATOMS: atom_id res chain seq x y z
N MET A 1 -25.45 -6.00 25.71
CA MET A 1 -24.85 -5.08 24.71
C MET A 1 -25.80 -4.98 23.53
N ASN A 2 -26.25 -3.77 23.19
CA ASN A 2 -27.36 -3.57 22.26
C ASN A 2 -26.90 -3.74 20.80
N LYS A 3 -27.61 -4.56 20.01
CA LYS A 3 -27.24 -4.91 18.61
C LYS A 3 -26.99 -3.70 17.69
N LYS A 4 -27.48 -2.51 18.05
CA LYS A 4 -27.24 -1.26 17.31
C LYS A 4 -25.83 -0.68 17.47
N ASN A 5 -25.12 -0.98 18.56
CA ASN A 5 -23.76 -0.48 18.78
C ASN A 5 -22.68 -1.41 18.20
N MET A 6 -23.01 -2.68 17.97
CA MET A 6 -22.13 -3.64 17.29
C MET A 6 -22.05 -3.37 15.78
N ILE A 7 -23.12 -2.80 15.22
CA ILE A 7 -23.22 -2.45 13.80
C ILE A 7 -22.43 -1.16 13.49
N LEU A 8 -22.26 -0.24 14.45
CA LEU A 8 -21.54 1.02 14.23
C LEU A 8 -20.01 0.85 14.16
N VAL A 9 -19.44 -0.14 14.86
CA VAL A 9 -18.01 -0.47 14.78
C VAL A 9 -17.69 -1.24 13.50
N ILE A 10 -18.68 -1.98 12.97
CA ILE A 10 -18.60 -2.60 11.66
C ILE A 10 -18.74 -1.54 10.55
N PHE A 11 -19.54 -0.48 10.73
CA PHE A 11 -19.72 0.56 9.70
C PHE A 11 -18.54 1.53 9.50
N ILE A 12 -17.56 1.56 10.42
CA ILE A 12 -16.30 2.33 10.25
C ILE A 12 -15.23 1.48 9.53
N ILE A 13 -15.45 0.16 9.40
CA ILE A 13 -14.55 -0.79 8.71
C ILE A 13 -15.22 -1.44 7.48
N LEU A 14 -16.54 -1.36 7.33
CA LEU A 14 -17.35 -1.85 6.20
C LEU A 14 -18.45 -0.84 5.87
N GLY A 15 -18.23 -0.03 4.85
CA GLY A 15 -19.16 1.03 4.48
C GLY A 15 -19.16 1.36 3.00
N PHE A 16 -19.45 0.40 2.11
CA PHE A 16 -20.46 0.55 1.05
C PHE A 16 -20.91 -0.80 0.51
N THR A 17 -22.23 -1.01 0.53
CA THR A 17 -22.96 -2.18 0.04
C THR A 17 -23.43 -1.98 -1.40
N MET A 18 -23.40 -3.07 -2.18
CA MET A 18 -24.32 -3.49 -3.24
C MET A 18 -24.91 -2.45 -4.22
N CYS A 19 -24.66 -2.66 -5.51
CA CYS A 19 -25.67 -2.50 -6.56
C CYS A 19 -25.63 -3.69 -7.54
N LEU A 20 -26.81 -4.27 -7.73
CA LEU A 20 -27.15 -5.28 -8.75
C LEU A 20 -26.98 -4.71 -10.16
N GLY A 21 -26.53 -5.54 -11.11
CA GLY A 21 -26.61 -5.21 -12.53
C GLY A 21 -25.93 -6.22 -13.44
N CYS A 22 -26.68 -7.25 -13.87
CA CYS A 22 -26.32 -8.04 -15.03
C CYS A 22 -26.20 -7.14 -16.27
N THR A 23 -25.17 -7.32 -17.10
CA THR A 23 -25.35 -7.35 -18.57
C THR A 23 -24.13 -7.95 -19.26
N GLU A 24 -24.46 -8.93 -20.08
CA GLU A 24 -23.67 -9.70 -21.04
C GLU A 24 -23.31 -8.83 -22.26
N SER A 25 -22.10 -8.98 -22.83
CA SER A 25 -21.95 -9.10 -24.29
C SER A 25 -20.50 -9.38 -24.72
N ASP A 26 -20.40 -10.40 -25.57
CA ASP A 26 -19.30 -10.75 -26.46
C ASP A 26 -18.72 -9.57 -27.24
N THR A 27 -17.44 -9.66 -27.61
CA THR A 27 -17.06 -9.66 -29.03
C THR A 27 -15.65 -10.23 -29.20
N GLY A 28 -15.49 -11.03 -30.25
CA GLY A 28 -14.27 -11.76 -30.52
C GLY A 28 -13.26 -11.03 -31.38
N SER A 29 -12.06 -11.59 -31.33
CA SER A 29 -11.27 -12.04 -32.48
C SER A 29 -10.36 -11.05 -33.21
N VAL A 30 -9.06 -11.44 -33.22
CA VAL A 30 -8.22 -11.71 -34.42
C VAL A 30 -7.16 -10.67 -34.80
N ASN A 31 -5.89 -11.13 -34.64
CA ASN A 31 -4.69 -11.00 -35.49
C ASN A 31 -4.10 -9.59 -35.71
N SER A 32 -2.79 -9.36 -35.95
CA SER A 32 -1.56 -10.17 -36.06
C SER A 32 -0.46 -9.22 -36.57
N VAL A 33 0.83 -9.58 -36.38
CA VAL A 33 2.01 -9.08 -37.15
C VAL A 33 2.40 -7.62 -36.79
N GLU A 34 3.65 -7.19 -36.63
CA GLU A 34 4.94 -7.57 -37.22
C GLU A 34 6.09 -7.20 -36.27
N SER A 35 7.15 -7.97 -36.38
CA SER A 35 8.48 -7.79 -35.79
C SER A 35 9.24 -6.61 -36.40
N GLU A 36 9.95 -5.84 -35.57
CA GLU A 36 11.12 -5.09 -36.01
C GLU A 36 12.32 -5.36 -35.10
N GLU A 37 13.37 -5.89 -35.71
CA GLU A 37 14.72 -6.03 -35.17
C GLU A 37 15.35 -4.65 -34.97
N MET A 38 16.01 -4.41 -33.83
CA MET A 38 17.14 -3.48 -33.80
C MET A 38 18.28 -3.99 -32.91
N GLN A 39 19.30 -4.45 -33.63
CA GLN A 39 20.74 -4.27 -33.46
C GLN A 39 21.33 -4.15 -32.04
N THR A 40 22.07 -5.21 -31.73
CA THR A 40 23.20 -5.32 -30.81
C THR A 40 24.22 -4.19 -30.97
N GLY A 41 24.41 -3.41 -29.90
CA GLY A 41 25.53 -2.49 -29.71
C GLY A 41 26.45 -2.98 -28.58
N VAL A 42 27.65 -3.42 -28.97
CA VAL A 42 28.75 -3.84 -28.10
C VAL A 42 29.22 -2.68 -27.22
N ILE A 43 29.32 -2.88 -25.90
CA ILE A 43 30.13 -2.02 -25.02
C ILE A 43 31.17 -2.87 -24.30
N LYS A 44 32.43 -2.47 -24.51
CA LYS A 44 33.65 -3.02 -23.91
C LYS A 44 33.63 -2.88 -22.40
N ALA A 45 34.04 -3.95 -21.73
CA ALA A 45 34.49 -3.94 -20.36
C ALA A 45 35.91 -3.36 -20.28
N GLU A 46 36.06 -2.26 -19.54
CA GLU A 46 37.33 -1.85 -18.93
C GLU A 46 37.07 -1.63 -17.45
N GLY A 47 37.84 -2.34 -16.62
CA GLY A 47 37.63 -2.43 -15.18
C GLY A 47 38.17 -1.23 -14.42
N ILE A 48 37.63 -1.04 -13.22
CA ILE A 48 38.31 -0.35 -12.13
C ILE A 48 37.99 -1.12 -10.84
N GLU A 49 39.03 -1.72 -10.28
CA GLU A 49 39.09 -2.16 -8.89
C GLU A 49 38.92 -0.95 -7.98
N GLY A 50 38.06 -1.06 -6.97
CA GLY A 50 37.86 -0.03 -5.97
C GLY A 50 37.03 -0.55 -4.82
N GLU A 51 37.70 -1.23 -3.88
CA GLU A 51 37.15 -1.51 -2.55
C GLU A 51 36.55 -0.22 -1.96
N THR A 52 35.26 -0.23 -1.69
CA THR A 52 34.64 0.79 -0.84
C THR A 52 34.00 0.09 0.34
N GLN A 53 34.58 0.35 1.51
CA GLN A 53 34.10 -0.12 2.80
C GLN A 53 32.67 0.36 3.01
N GLN A 54 31.76 -0.60 3.12
CA GLN A 54 30.37 -0.37 3.44
C GLN A 54 30.25 -0.05 4.93
N THR A 55 30.36 1.24 5.27
CA THR A 55 29.93 1.72 6.58
C THR A 55 28.41 1.64 6.64
N ASN A 56 27.90 0.63 7.34
CA ASN A 56 26.50 0.58 7.79
C ASN A 56 26.24 1.73 8.75
N GLN A 57 25.99 2.92 8.22
CA GLN A 57 25.29 3.97 8.95
C GLN A 57 23.80 3.71 8.81
N SER A 58 23.23 3.13 9.85
CA SER A 58 21.79 3.18 10.09
C SER A 58 21.41 4.64 10.25
N SER A 59 20.94 5.27 9.17
CA SER A 59 20.44 6.64 9.18
C SER A 59 19.15 6.67 9.99
N THR A 60 19.24 7.13 11.23
CA THR A 60 18.09 7.50 12.05
C THR A 60 17.37 8.63 11.35
N LEU A 61 16.16 8.37 10.84
CA LEU A 61 15.29 9.39 10.26
C LEU A 61 14.77 10.24 11.42
N SER A 62 15.19 11.50 11.45
CA SER A 62 14.84 12.49 12.48
C SER A 62 13.89 13.50 11.85
N SER A 63 12.61 13.13 11.73
CA SER A 63 11.55 14.13 11.75
C SER A 63 10.19 13.50 12.09
N ASP A 64 9.46 14.16 13.00
CA ASP A 64 8.08 13.79 13.32
C ASP A 64 7.18 13.81 12.07
N ALA A 65 7.50 14.67 11.10
CA ALA A 65 6.78 14.78 9.82
C ALA A 65 6.98 13.58 8.89
N GLU A 66 8.19 13.04 8.76
CA GLU A 66 8.42 11.82 7.97
C GLU A 66 7.75 10.62 8.61
N TRP A 67 7.79 10.50 9.94
CA TRP A 67 7.07 9.45 10.63
C TRP A 67 5.55 9.59 10.47
N GLU A 68 4.98 10.80 10.57
CA GLU A 68 3.55 11.00 10.35
C GLU A 68 3.13 10.63 8.91
N SER A 69 3.99 10.93 7.92
CA SER A 69 3.76 10.51 6.53
C SER A 69 3.80 8.98 6.40
N SER A 70 4.78 8.33 7.03
CA SER A 70 4.90 6.86 7.07
C SER A 70 3.69 6.20 7.75
N TYR A 71 3.27 6.73 8.89
CA TYR A 71 2.08 6.33 9.65
C TYR A 71 0.83 6.34 8.76
N ARG A 72 0.54 7.47 8.11
CA ARG A 72 -0.66 7.60 7.26
C ARG A 72 -0.61 6.68 6.05
N ASN A 73 0.54 6.58 5.39
CA ASN A 73 0.73 5.63 4.29
C ASN A 73 0.45 4.19 4.75
N GLY A 74 0.90 3.82 5.94
CA GLY A 74 0.55 2.54 6.56
C GLY A 74 -0.95 2.35 6.77
N CYS A 75 -1.67 3.37 7.28
CA CYS A 75 -3.12 3.28 7.44
C CYS A 75 -3.87 3.02 6.12
N PHE A 76 -3.46 3.67 5.02
CA PHE A 76 -4.07 3.44 3.71
C PHE A 76 -3.78 2.04 3.16
N LEU A 77 -2.54 1.57 3.29
CA LEU A 77 -2.14 0.23 2.87
C LEU A 77 -2.99 -0.84 3.59
N LEU A 78 -3.09 -0.73 4.91
CA LEU A 78 -3.89 -1.66 5.73
C LEU A 78 -5.38 -1.60 5.36
N ALA A 79 -5.92 -0.42 5.06
CA ALA A 79 -7.31 -0.29 4.61
C ALA A 79 -7.56 -1.04 3.29
N SER A 80 -6.61 -0.99 2.34
CA SER A 80 -6.69 -1.76 1.08
C SER A 80 -6.64 -3.28 1.33
N ASP A 81 -5.84 -3.73 2.30
CA ASP A 81 -5.80 -5.14 2.68
C ASP A 81 -7.13 -5.61 3.30
N PHE A 82 -7.75 -4.77 4.12
CA PHE A 82 -9.09 -5.05 4.67
C PHE A 82 -10.17 -5.14 3.59
N GLU A 83 -10.12 -4.28 2.57
CA GLU A 83 -11.02 -4.37 1.43
C GLU A 83 -10.85 -5.71 0.70
N SER A 84 -9.60 -6.15 0.51
CA SER A 84 -9.28 -7.44 -0.09
C SER A 84 -9.81 -8.62 0.74
N ILE A 85 -9.66 -8.56 2.07
CA ILE A 85 -10.21 -9.56 3.02
C ILE A 85 -11.73 -9.59 2.95
N SER A 86 -12.39 -8.43 2.95
CA SER A 86 -13.85 -8.31 2.86
C SER A 86 -14.36 -8.91 1.56
N ASN A 87 -13.77 -8.53 0.43
CA ASN A 87 -14.13 -9.04 -0.90
C ASN A 87 -13.96 -10.57 -0.99
N ALA A 88 -12.86 -11.12 -0.48
CA ALA A 88 -12.66 -12.56 -0.47
C ALA A 88 -13.68 -13.29 0.42
N THR A 89 -13.99 -12.72 1.60
CA THR A 89 -14.97 -13.27 2.54
C THR A 89 -16.37 -13.29 1.94
N ASP A 90 -16.81 -12.18 1.35
CA ASP A 90 -18.15 -12.04 0.77
C ASP A 90 -18.39 -13.00 -0.40
N ASN A 91 -17.32 -13.31 -1.16
CA ASN A 91 -17.37 -14.25 -2.27
C ASN A 91 -17.13 -15.71 -1.86
N ASN A 92 -16.87 -15.99 -0.58
CA ASN A 92 -16.41 -17.30 -0.09
C ASN A 92 -15.18 -17.82 -0.85
N ASP A 93 -14.33 -16.90 -1.32
CA ASP A 93 -13.09 -17.23 -2.02
C ASP A 93 -11.97 -17.40 -1.00
N TYR A 94 -11.84 -18.62 -0.48
CA TYR A 94 -10.85 -18.93 0.53
C TYR A 94 -9.42 -18.72 0.01
N LYS A 95 -9.13 -19.00 -1.26
CA LYS A 95 -7.77 -18.80 -1.78
C LYS A 95 -7.40 -17.31 -1.78
N SER A 96 -8.32 -16.45 -2.20
CA SER A 96 -8.12 -15.00 -2.10
C SER A 96 -8.05 -14.52 -0.65
N LEU A 97 -8.81 -15.12 0.26
CA LEU A 97 -8.77 -14.78 1.68
C LEU A 97 -7.44 -15.15 2.34
N GLU A 98 -6.86 -16.29 1.96
CA GLU A 98 -5.52 -16.71 2.38
C GLU A 98 -4.47 -15.69 1.93
N ASN A 99 -4.51 -15.31 0.65
CA ASN A 99 -3.59 -14.33 0.09
C ASN A 99 -3.73 -12.96 0.75
N ALA A 100 -4.97 -12.49 0.95
CA ALA A 100 -5.24 -11.21 1.60
C ALA A 100 -4.81 -11.20 3.07
N GLY A 101 -5.03 -12.30 3.81
CA GLY A 101 -4.55 -12.45 5.18
C GLY A 101 -3.02 -12.44 5.29
N ASN A 102 -2.34 -13.16 4.40
CA ASN A 102 -0.87 -13.14 4.32
C ASN A 102 -0.33 -11.75 3.96
N LYS A 103 -1.02 -11.03 3.06
CA LYS A 103 -0.65 -9.67 2.67
C LYS A 103 -0.77 -8.70 3.84
N LEU A 104 -1.91 -8.70 4.54
CA LEU A 104 -2.11 -7.90 5.75
C LEU A 104 -1.03 -8.15 6.80
N GLU A 105 -0.68 -9.42 7.04
CA GLU A 105 0.37 -9.79 7.99
C GLU A 105 1.74 -9.20 7.58
N ALA A 106 2.11 -9.35 6.31
CA ALA A 106 3.38 -8.86 5.78
C ALA A 106 3.47 -7.33 5.79
N ASP A 107 2.41 -6.65 5.35
CA ASP A 107 2.35 -5.20 5.24
C ASP A 107 2.32 -4.54 6.63
N ALA A 108 1.56 -5.11 7.59
CA ALA A 108 1.57 -4.66 8.98
C ALA A 108 2.95 -4.83 9.64
N LEU A 109 3.62 -5.96 9.40
CA LEU A 109 4.98 -6.20 9.93
C LEU A 109 5.98 -5.21 9.33
N MET A 110 5.92 -4.98 8.02
CA MET A 110 6.78 -4.00 7.34
C MET A 110 6.59 -2.61 7.93
N LYS A 111 5.35 -2.18 8.16
CA LYS A 111 5.04 -0.86 8.75
C LYS A 111 5.46 -0.75 10.21
N LEU A 112 5.45 -1.85 10.95
CA LEU A 112 5.98 -1.89 12.31
C LEU A 112 7.50 -1.67 12.31
N GLU A 113 8.22 -2.41 11.46
CA GLU A 113 9.67 -2.24 11.30
C GLU A 113 10.03 -0.83 10.79
N GLU A 114 9.22 -0.26 9.91
CA GLU A 114 9.37 1.11 9.41
C GLU A 114 9.20 2.12 10.55
N SER A 115 8.10 2.04 11.30
CA SER A 115 7.82 2.94 12.42
C SER A 115 8.92 2.91 13.49
N GLN A 116 9.49 1.74 13.78
CA GLN A 116 10.55 1.56 14.78
C GLN A 116 11.87 2.25 14.42
N LYS A 117 12.10 2.61 13.14
CA LYS A 117 13.30 3.32 12.70
C LYS A 117 13.31 4.79 13.10
N TYR A 118 12.14 5.37 13.38
CA TYR A 118 11.99 6.78 13.71
C TYR A 118 12.23 7.05 15.20
N GLN A 119 13.07 8.03 15.47
CA GLN A 119 13.22 8.61 16.80
C GLN A 119 12.47 9.93 16.83
N LEU A 120 11.26 9.91 17.38
CA LEU A 120 10.41 11.10 17.47
C LEU A 120 10.94 12.10 18.50
N SER A 121 10.55 13.36 18.33
CA SER A 121 10.82 14.40 19.32
C SER A 121 10.27 13.99 20.69
N SER A 122 10.77 14.61 21.76
CA SER A 122 10.31 14.38 23.13
C SER A 122 8.87 14.87 23.39
N SER A 123 8.15 15.30 22.34
CA SER A 123 6.72 15.57 22.42
C SER A 123 5.98 14.32 22.90
N SER A 124 5.31 14.42 24.04
CA SER A 124 4.55 13.32 24.62
C SER A 124 3.42 12.83 23.72
N LEU A 125 2.91 13.71 22.83
CA LEU A 125 1.84 13.36 21.90
C LEU A 125 2.33 12.42 20.79
N PHE A 126 3.41 12.80 20.08
CA PHE A 126 3.96 12.00 18.99
C PHE A 126 4.44 10.63 19.48
N GLN A 127 5.05 10.58 20.66
CA GLN A 127 5.44 9.31 21.32
C GLN A 127 4.23 8.43 21.65
N TYR A 128 3.13 9.04 22.12
CA TYR A 128 1.90 8.32 22.43
C TYR A 128 1.25 7.74 21.16
N VAL A 129 1.03 8.57 20.13
CA VAL A 129 0.44 8.14 18.86
C VAL A 129 1.27 7.04 18.23
N LYS A 130 2.61 7.15 18.25
CA LYS A 130 3.49 6.08 17.77
C LYS A 130 3.33 4.79 18.54
N SER A 131 3.27 4.85 19.86
CA SER A 131 3.08 3.66 20.69
C SER A 131 1.76 2.96 20.41
N GLU A 132 0.66 3.70 20.27
CA GLU A 132 -0.65 3.13 19.93
C GLU A 132 -0.64 2.54 18.51
N TYR A 133 -0.03 3.23 17.54
CA TYR A 133 0.07 2.75 16.16
C TYR A 133 0.87 1.46 16.06
N GLU A 134 2.02 1.38 16.74
CA GLU A 134 2.83 0.16 16.77
C GLU A 134 2.11 -1.00 17.46
N SER A 135 1.26 -0.70 18.45
CA SER A 135 0.40 -1.71 19.08
C SER A 135 -0.69 -2.19 18.12
N ALA A 136 -1.35 -1.28 17.40
CA ALA A 136 -2.32 -1.64 16.36
C ALA A 136 -1.70 -2.52 15.26
N LEU A 137 -0.49 -2.19 14.82
CA LEU A 137 0.24 -2.97 13.81
C LEU A 137 0.52 -4.40 14.29
N LEU A 138 0.92 -4.59 15.54
CA LEU A 138 1.11 -5.92 16.12
C LEU A 138 -0.19 -6.74 16.11
N ASP A 139 -1.32 -6.10 16.40
CA ASP A 139 -2.62 -6.75 16.32
C ASP A 139 -3.04 -7.05 14.87
N PHE A 140 -2.73 -6.17 13.91
CA PHE A 140 -2.95 -6.44 12.48
C PHE A 140 -2.11 -7.61 11.95
N VAL A 141 -0.87 -7.77 12.43
CA VAL A 141 -0.04 -8.95 12.13
C VAL A 141 -0.75 -10.23 12.57
N GLN A 142 -1.26 -10.25 13.81
CA GLN A 142 -2.01 -11.42 14.29
C GLN A 142 -3.32 -11.61 13.53
N LEU A 143 -4.00 -10.53 13.17
CA LEU A 143 -5.24 -10.58 12.40
C LEU A 143 -5.04 -11.25 11.04
N GLY A 144 -4.06 -10.79 10.25
CA GLY A 144 -3.74 -11.35 8.94
C GLY A 144 -3.41 -12.85 9.02
N LYS A 145 -2.59 -13.22 10.00
CA LYS A 145 -2.25 -14.62 10.29
C LYS A 145 -3.48 -15.49 10.54
N TYR A 146 -4.41 -15.04 11.39
CA TYR A 146 -5.60 -15.86 11.71
C TYR A 146 -6.62 -15.90 10.56
N TYR A 147 -6.72 -14.87 9.72
CA TYR A 147 -7.49 -14.97 8.47
C TYR A 147 -6.90 -16.01 7.51
N SER A 148 -5.58 -16.02 7.35
CA SER A 148 -4.88 -17.01 6.53
C SER A 148 -5.08 -18.44 7.04
N LEU A 149 -4.88 -18.67 8.34
CA LEU A 149 -5.12 -19.98 8.97
C LEU A 149 -6.58 -20.44 8.85
N ALA A 150 -7.54 -19.54 9.09
CA ALA A 150 -8.95 -19.85 8.94
C ALA A 150 -9.28 -20.26 7.50
N SER A 151 -8.74 -19.55 6.51
CA SER A 151 -8.92 -19.88 5.11
C SER A 151 -8.39 -21.27 4.78
N ILE A 152 -7.17 -21.61 5.18
CA ILE A 152 -6.57 -22.93 4.94
C ILE A 152 -7.47 -24.03 5.50
N LYS A 153 -7.98 -23.86 6.72
CA LYS A 153 -8.89 -24.82 7.35
C LYS A 153 -10.23 -24.93 6.62
N MET A 154 -10.77 -23.82 6.10
CA MET A 154 -11.97 -23.87 5.25
C MET A 154 -11.73 -24.66 3.95
N GLN A 155 -10.56 -24.47 3.31
CA GLN A 155 -10.16 -25.22 2.11
C GLN A 155 -10.04 -26.72 2.41
N ASP A 156 -9.54 -27.09 3.60
CA ASP A 156 -9.41 -28.48 4.06
C ASP A 156 -10.73 -29.09 4.59
N GLY A 157 -11.80 -28.31 4.67
CA GLY A 157 -13.10 -28.72 5.20
C GLY A 157 -13.19 -28.76 6.74
N ASP A 158 -12.18 -28.28 7.46
CA ASP A 158 -12.20 -28.09 8.91
C ASP A 158 -12.93 -26.80 9.30
N VAL A 159 -14.25 -26.81 9.13
CA VAL A 159 -15.12 -25.66 9.45
C VAL A 159 -15.09 -25.31 10.94
N THR A 160 -14.90 -26.29 11.82
CA THR A 160 -14.87 -26.05 13.27
C THR A 160 -13.59 -25.32 13.67
N GLY A 161 -12.45 -25.78 13.18
CA GLY A 161 -11.17 -25.13 13.41
C GLY A 161 -11.08 -23.75 12.77
N ALA A 162 -11.63 -23.60 11.55
CA ALA A 162 -11.68 -22.30 10.89
C ALA A 162 -12.48 -21.26 11.70
N ASN A 163 -13.61 -21.66 12.28
CA ASN A 163 -14.41 -20.76 13.12
C ASN A 163 -13.67 -20.29 14.38
N VAL A 164 -12.82 -21.14 14.97
CA VAL A 164 -11.97 -20.75 16.12
C VAL A 164 -10.96 -19.69 15.69
N ASP A 165 -10.34 -19.87 14.53
CA ASP A 165 -9.38 -18.89 13.99
C ASP A 165 -10.08 -17.57 13.63
N LEU A 166 -11.27 -17.60 13.02
CA LEU A 166 -12.04 -16.39 12.71
C LEU A 166 -12.45 -15.62 13.98
N GLN A 167 -12.81 -16.31 15.06
CA GLN A 167 -13.08 -15.65 16.35
C GLN A 167 -11.81 -15.02 16.94
N THR A 168 -10.67 -15.66 16.73
CA THR A 168 -9.38 -15.14 17.18
C THR A 168 -8.97 -13.93 16.35
N ALA A 169 -9.13 -13.98 15.03
CA ALA A 169 -9.01 -12.83 14.11
C ALA A 169 -9.88 -11.67 14.58
N GLN A 170 -11.18 -11.90 14.82
CA GLN A 170 -12.08 -10.85 15.30
C GLN A 170 -11.62 -10.20 16.62
N THR A 171 -10.97 -10.96 17.50
CA THR A 171 -10.39 -10.43 18.74
C THR A 171 -9.29 -9.42 18.45
N TYR A 172 -8.33 -9.78 17.58
CA TYR A 172 -7.25 -8.88 17.17
C TYR A 172 -7.75 -7.69 16.37
N GLN A 173 -8.79 -7.86 15.54
CA GLN A 173 -9.43 -6.74 14.85
C GLN A 173 -9.99 -5.71 15.83
N ASN A 174 -10.61 -6.18 16.93
CA ASN A 174 -11.12 -5.27 17.96
C ASN A 174 -9.99 -4.54 18.69
N LEU A 175 -8.92 -5.24 19.07
CA LEU A 175 -7.76 -4.65 19.74
C LEU A 175 -7.06 -3.60 18.85
N ALA A 176 -6.81 -3.93 17.59
CA ALA A 176 -6.26 -2.98 16.63
C ALA A 176 -7.18 -1.76 16.48
N GLY A 177 -8.50 -1.97 16.41
CA GLY A 177 -9.49 -0.90 16.39
C GLY A 177 -9.47 -0.01 17.63
N GLU A 178 -9.27 -0.58 18.83
CA GLU A 178 -9.14 0.17 20.08
C GLU A 178 -7.90 1.09 20.06
N HIS A 179 -6.75 0.58 19.61
CA HIS A 179 -5.53 1.38 19.44
C HIS A 179 -5.71 2.52 18.43
N MET A 180 -6.36 2.24 17.29
CA MET A 180 -6.66 3.27 16.29
C MET A 180 -7.64 4.33 16.82
N GLN A 181 -8.62 3.95 17.64
CA GLN A 181 -9.51 4.89 18.31
C GLN A 181 -8.79 5.76 19.34
N ASN A 182 -7.84 5.19 20.09
CA ASN A 182 -7.03 5.93 21.05
C ASN A 182 -6.21 7.03 20.37
N ILE A 183 -5.63 6.74 19.20
CA ILE A 183 -4.93 7.73 18.37
C ILE A 183 -5.84 8.92 18.03
N VAL A 184 -7.03 8.63 17.49
CA VAL A 184 -8.00 9.67 17.09
C VAL A 184 -8.47 10.51 18.30
N ALA A 185 -8.67 9.88 19.45
CA ALA A 185 -9.11 10.57 20.67
C ALA A 185 -8.04 11.52 21.26
N TYR A 186 -6.76 11.20 21.10
CA TYR A 186 -5.65 11.96 21.69
C TYR A 186 -5.03 13.01 20.78
N ALA A 187 -5.36 13.02 19.49
CA ALA A 187 -4.87 14.00 18.54
C ALA A 187 -6.02 14.87 17.98
N PRO A 188 -6.73 15.66 18.84
CA PRO A 188 -7.93 16.40 18.44
C PRO A 188 -7.67 17.55 17.45
N ASP A 189 -6.42 17.97 17.27
CA ASP A 189 -5.99 18.99 16.29
C ASP A 189 -5.26 18.39 15.08
N THR A 190 -4.97 17.08 15.06
CA THR A 190 -4.67 16.42 13.78
C THR A 190 -6.01 16.14 13.14
N ASP A 191 -6.31 16.83 12.05
CA ASP A 191 -7.45 16.54 11.20
C ASP A 191 -7.28 15.13 10.60
N LEU A 192 -7.62 14.13 11.42
CA LEU A 192 -7.84 12.73 11.04
C LEU A 192 -9.34 12.47 10.88
N THR A 193 -10.16 13.52 11.05
CA THR A 193 -11.63 13.46 11.03
C THR A 193 -12.26 13.99 9.76
N ASP A 194 -11.51 14.50 8.79
CA ASP A 194 -12.04 14.69 7.43
C ASP A 194 -12.13 13.35 6.66
N SER A 195 -12.85 12.39 7.25
CA SER A 195 -13.40 11.22 6.56
C SER A 195 -14.79 11.52 5.98
N THR A 196 -15.11 12.80 5.81
CA THR A 196 -16.13 13.26 4.86
C THR A 196 -15.50 13.75 3.56
N GLN A 197 -14.55 13.00 3.01
CA GLN A 197 -14.36 13.01 1.56
C GLN A 197 -15.60 12.36 0.91
N THR A 198 -16.61 13.20 0.76
CA THR A 198 -17.49 13.16 -0.41
C THR A 198 -16.57 12.96 -1.62
N GLU A 199 -16.85 11.97 -2.48
CA GLU A 199 -16.29 11.86 -3.84
C GLU A 199 -16.39 13.21 -4.55
N LYS A 200 -15.40 14.08 -4.34
CA LYS A 200 -15.38 15.43 -4.87
C LYS A 200 -14.10 15.56 -5.68
N ASN A 201 -14.17 14.95 -6.86
CA ASN A 201 -13.20 15.04 -7.95
C ASN A 201 -11.74 14.87 -7.51
N SER A 202 -11.34 13.62 -7.27
CA SER A 202 -9.96 13.18 -7.56
C SER A 202 -9.68 13.54 -9.02
N GLY A 203 -8.79 14.50 -9.23
CA GLY A 203 -8.33 14.87 -10.57
C GLY A 203 -7.11 14.03 -10.90
N VAL A 204 -7.20 13.20 -11.95
CA VAL A 204 -6.00 12.58 -12.52
C VAL A 204 -5.08 13.70 -13.00
N ILE A 205 -3.88 13.77 -12.41
CA ILE A 205 -2.84 14.75 -12.73
C ILE A 205 -2.04 14.25 -13.93
N ALA A 206 -1.64 12.98 -13.90
CA ALA A 206 -0.82 12.37 -14.93
C ALA A 206 -0.99 10.85 -14.97
N THR A 207 -0.65 10.25 -16.11
CA THR A 207 -0.70 8.80 -16.31
C THR A 207 0.44 8.38 -17.21
N TRP A 208 1.08 7.27 -16.87
CA TRP A 208 2.13 6.68 -17.69
C TRP A 208 1.96 5.17 -17.78
N SER A 209 2.20 4.64 -18.97
CA SER A 209 2.45 3.22 -19.16
C SER A 209 3.78 3.01 -19.87
N GLY A 210 4.33 1.80 -19.76
CA GLY A 210 5.59 1.44 -20.41
C GLY A 210 6.18 0.16 -19.87
N SER A 211 7.39 -0.18 -20.32
CA SER A 211 8.11 -1.38 -19.88
C SER A 211 9.63 -1.15 -19.84
N SER A 212 10.04 0.09 -19.56
CA SER A 212 11.43 0.52 -19.57
C SER A 212 11.74 1.47 -18.44
N ILE A 213 13.03 1.54 -18.10
CA ILE A 213 13.58 2.56 -17.20
C ILE A 213 13.38 3.92 -17.86
N LYS A 214 12.77 4.86 -17.15
CA LYS A 214 12.59 6.24 -17.64
C LYS A 214 12.39 7.22 -16.49
N ASP A 215 12.73 8.46 -16.74
CA ASP A 215 12.20 9.59 -15.98
C ASP A 215 10.96 10.13 -16.70
N THR A 216 9.94 10.51 -15.95
CA THR A 216 8.75 11.16 -16.51
C THR A 216 9.01 12.63 -16.81
N GLU A 217 8.13 13.24 -17.58
CA GLU A 217 7.97 14.68 -17.56
C GLU A 217 7.60 15.18 -16.15
N THR A 218 7.95 16.43 -15.87
CA THR A 218 7.54 17.10 -14.64
C THR A 218 6.03 17.33 -14.64
N PHE A 219 5.38 17.02 -13.54
CA PHE A 219 3.96 17.28 -13.30
C PHE A 219 3.80 18.19 -12.08
N HIS A 220 2.72 18.99 -12.09
CA HIS A 220 2.39 19.91 -11.01
C HIS A 220 1.31 19.31 -10.11
N VAL A 221 1.48 19.44 -8.80
CA VAL A 221 0.49 19.08 -7.80
C VAL A 221 0.10 20.34 -7.02
N ASP A 222 -1.18 20.71 -7.10
CA ASP A 222 -1.72 21.86 -6.37
C ASP A 222 -2.16 21.52 -4.93
N SER A 223 -2.41 20.23 -4.65
CA SER A 223 -2.92 19.75 -3.36
C SER A 223 -1.80 19.47 -2.34
N ASN A 224 -2.17 19.45 -1.06
CA ASN A 224 -1.25 19.07 0.02
C ASN A 224 -0.98 17.56 0.07
N GLU A 225 -1.90 16.75 -0.48
CA GLU A 225 -1.80 15.31 -0.57
C GLU A 225 -2.13 14.85 -2.00
N TRP A 226 -1.44 13.84 -2.46
CA TRP A 226 -1.66 13.25 -3.78
C TRP A 226 -1.25 11.78 -3.76
N LYS A 227 -1.86 10.97 -4.62
CA LYS A 227 -1.68 9.53 -4.66
C LYS A 227 -0.93 9.11 -5.92
N ILE A 228 0.00 8.19 -5.75
CA ILE A 228 0.67 7.44 -6.82
C ILE A 228 0.11 6.04 -6.78
N SER A 229 -0.64 5.64 -7.80
CA SER A 229 -1.13 4.26 -7.95
C SER A 229 -0.36 3.59 -9.08
N TRP A 230 -0.06 2.30 -8.93
CA TRP A 230 0.60 1.53 -9.98
C TRP A 230 0.03 0.12 -10.12
N ASN A 231 0.29 -0.45 -11.29
CA ASN A 231 0.11 -1.85 -11.59
C ASN A 231 1.30 -2.34 -12.40
N THR A 232 1.89 -3.48 -12.06
CA THR A 232 2.99 -4.11 -12.80
C THR A 232 2.88 -5.63 -12.77
N GLU A 233 3.42 -6.28 -13.80
CA GLU A 233 3.46 -7.74 -13.94
C GLU A 233 4.79 -8.21 -14.54
N PRO A 234 5.22 -9.46 -14.28
CA PRO A 234 6.41 -10.02 -14.92
C PRO A 234 6.35 -9.93 -16.44
N GLY A 235 7.39 -9.35 -17.05
CA GLY A 235 7.52 -9.25 -18.50
C GLY A 235 8.22 -10.47 -19.12
N GLN A 236 8.72 -10.29 -20.35
CA GLN A 236 9.47 -11.33 -21.08
C GLN A 236 10.72 -11.86 -20.35
N TYR A 237 11.26 -11.09 -19.39
CA TYR A 237 12.43 -11.45 -18.60
C TYR A 237 12.07 -12.05 -17.22
N GLY A 238 10.79 -12.33 -16.98
CA GLY A 238 10.29 -12.83 -15.70
C GLY A 238 10.09 -11.73 -14.66
N ALA A 239 10.03 -12.13 -13.39
CA ALA A 239 9.87 -11.21 -12.27
C ALA A 239 11.16 -10.40 -12.07
N MET A 240 11.03 -9.08 -12.07
CA MET A 240 12.13 -8.13 -11.91
C MET A 240 11.75 -7.06 -10.89
N ASN A 241 12.74 -6.24 -10.50
CA ASN A 241 12.49 -5.08 -9.65
C ASN A 241 11.55 -4.10 -10.35
N PHE A 242 10.58 -3.60 -9.59
CA PHE A 242 9.73 -2.47 -9.92
C PHE A 242 9.89 -1.41 -8.85
N GLN A 243 10.53 -0.30 -9.23
CA GLN A 243 10.83 0.80 -8.33
C GLN A 243 10.34 2.12 -8.91
N ILE A 244 9.73 2.93 -8.04
CA ILE A 244 9.30 4.29 -8.38
C ILE A 244 9.94 5.23 -7.36
N TYR A 245 10.85 6.09 -7.82
CA TYR A 245 11.43 7.17 -7.03
C TYR A 245 10.72 8.48 -7.35
N VAL A 246 10.43 9.28 -6.34
CA VAL A 246 9.79 10.59 -6.49
C VAL A 246 10.81 11.67 -6.26
N TYR A 247 10.98 12.57 -7.22
CA TYR A 247 11.89 13.70 -7.14
C TYR A 247 11.12 15.01 -7.23
N GLY A 248 11.62 16.05 -6.54
CA GLY A 248 11.22 17.43 -6.82
C GLY A 248 11.86 17.91 -8.13
N SER A 249 11.29 18.95 -8.75
CA SER A 249 11.85 19.58 -9.95
C SER A 249 13.27 20.12 -9.78
N ASP A 250 13.72 20.32 -8.54
CA ASP A 250 15.08 20.67 -8.14
C ASP A 250 16.06 19.49 -8.15
N GLY A 251 15.59 18.27 -8.43
CA GLY A 251 16.38 17.03 -8.40
C GLY A 251 16.52 16.42 -7.00
N THR A 252 15.88 16.98 -5.98
CA THR A 252 15.91 16.42 -4.62
C THR A 252 15.02 15.18 -4.55
N LEU A 253 15.54 14.05 -4.06
CA LEU A 253 14.73 12.85 -3.79
C LEU A 253 13.74 13.15 -2.66
N LYS A 254 12.45 12.98 -2.95
CA LYS A 254 11.34 13.22 -2.01
C LYS A 254 10.84 11.93 -1.38
N GLY A 255 11.03 10.78 -2.04
CA GLY A 255 10.66 9.49 -1.48
C GLY A 255 10.77 8.35 -2.49
N VAL A 256 10.43 7.15 -2.02
CA VAL A 256 10.31 5.94 -2.83
C VAL A 256 8.87 5.47 -2.71
N ALA A 257 8.13 5.49 -3.81
CA ALA A 257 6.72 5.10 -3.83
C ALA A 257 6.56 3.59 -3.95
N ALA A 258 7.39 2.93 -4.76
CA ALA A 258 7.36 1.48 -4.92
C ALA A 258 8.78 0.90 -4.87
N ASN A 259 8.92 -0.28 -4.26
CA ASN A 259 10.14 -1.10 -4.30
C ASN A 259 9.78 -2.58 -4.11
N VAL A 260 9.30 -3.20 -5.18
CA VAL A 260 8.75 -4.58 -5.18
C VAL A 260 9.40 -5.42 -6.28
N ILE A 261 9.17 -6.73 -6.26
CA ILE A 261 9.64 -7.66 -7.29
C ILE A 261 8.45 -8.44 -7.85
N GLY A 262 8.35 -8.55 -9.17
CA GLY A 262 7.30 -9.32 -9.82
C GLY A 262 5.97 -8.56 -9.91
N SER A 263 4.85 -9.29 -9.90
CA SER A 263 3.54 -8.68 -10.05
C SER A 263 3.13 -7.95 -8.78
N ASN A 264 2.63 -6.73 -8.93
CA ASN A 264 2.14 -5.93 -7.82
C ASN A 264 1.22 -4.81 -8.34
N SER A 265 0.12 -4.58 -7.63
CA SER A 265 -0.78 -3.43 -7.84
C SER A 265 -1.02 -2.80 -6.48
N ASP A 266 -0.63 -1.55 -6.32
CA ASP A 266 -0.67 -0.86 -5.02
C ASP A 266 -0.57 0.66 -5.21
N SER A 267 -0.50 1.41 -4.12
CA SER A 267 -0.37 2.86 -4.15
C SER A 267 0.45 3.43 -2.99
N THR A 268 0.85 4.70 -3.11
CA THR A 268 1.47 5.49 -2.05
C THR A 268 0.94 6.90 -2.10
N ILE A 269 0.65 7.47 -0.93
CA ILE A 269 0.28 8.88 -0.80
C ILE A 269 1.51 9.71 -0.47
N MET A 270 1.66 10.80 -1.20
CA MET A 270 2.72 11.78 -1.09
C MET A 270 2.16 13.09 -0.54
N ARG A 271 3.03 13.87 0.10
CA ARG A 271 2.69 15.20 0.64
C ARG A 271 3.48 16.31 -0.02
N GLY A 272 2.86 17.49 -0.02
CA GLY A 272 3.42 18.72 -0.53
C GLY A 272 2.92 19.01 -1.95
N SER A 273 2.56 20.28 -2.15
CA SER A 273 2.32 20.83 -3.46
C SER A 273 3.63 21.25 -4.12
N GLY A 274 3.63 21.30 -5.44
CA GLY A 274 4.77 21.72 -6.24
C GLY A 274 4.98 20.86 -7.47
N ASP A 275 6.18 20.99 -8.03
CA ASP A 275 6.58 20.31 -9.25
C ASP A 275 7.42 19.06 -8.93
N TYR A 276 7.02 17.93 -9.50
CA TYR A 276 7.62 16.62 -9.26
C TYR A 276 7.88 15.87 -10.57
N TYR A 277 8.78 14.90 -10.54
CA TYR A 277 8.91 13.88 -11.57
C TYR A 277 9.18 12.51 -10.95
N LEU A 278 8.86 11.44 -11.68
CA LEU A 278 9.16 10.08 -11.25
C LEU A 278 10.39 9.56 -11.98
N SER A 279 11.27 8.85 -11.27
CA SER A 279 12.25 7.95 -11.90
C SER A 279 11.75 6.52 -11.72
N ILE A 280 11.39 5.89 -12.84
CA ILE A 280 10.84 4.55 -12.88
C ILE A 280 11.98 3.60 -13.26
N ASN A 281 12.32 2.69 -12.35
CA ASN A 281 13.37 1.71 -12.57
C ASN A 281 12.78 0.31 -12.66
N THR A 282 12.47 -0.11 -13.88
CA THR A 282 12.00 -1.47 -14.18
C THR A 282 12.18 -1.82 -15.67
N ALA A 283 12.14 -3.11 -15.98
CA ALA A 283 11.88 -3.62 -17.33
C ALA A 283 10.56 -4.43 -17.41
N GLN A 284 9.76 -4.42 -16.35
CA GLN A 284 8.40 -4.96 -16.35
C GLN A 284 7.43 -3.97 -16.99
N PRO A 285 6.36 -4.43 -17.66
CA PRO A 285 5.21 -3.60 -17.97
C PRO A 285 4.68 -2.92 -16.71
N TYR A 286 4.27 -1.66 -16.85
CA TYR A 286 3.64 -0.91 -15.79
C TYR A 286 2.59 0.06 -16.32
N GLU A 287 1.66 0.37 -15.43
CA GLU A 287 0.75 1.51 -15.48
C GLU A 287 0.90 2.28 -14.17
N ILE A 288 1.02 3.61 -14.25
CA ILE A 288 1.18 4.50 -13.11
C ILE A 288 0.20 5.67 -13.29
N THR A 289 -0.54 6.01 -12.24
CA THR A 289 -1.47 7.15 -12.21
C THR A 289 -1.15 8.04 -11.03
N ILE A 290 -1.15 9.36 -11.28
CA ILE A 290 -1.08 10.39 -10.24
C ILE A 290 -2.44 11.03 -10.09
N GLU A 291 -2.91 11.11 -8.85
CA GLU A 291 -4.20 11.70 -8.50
C GLU A 291 -4.05 12.76 -7.41
N SER A 292 -4.69 13.90 -7.59
CA SER A 292 -4.84 14.90 -6.52
C SER A 292 -5.81 14.37 -5.46
N LEU A 293 -5.45 14.46 -4.19
CA LEU A 293 -6.36 14.24 -3.08
C LEU A 293 -6.73 15.60 -2.49
N ASN A 294 -8.00 16.00 -2.63
CA ASN A 294 -8.51 17.31 -2.20
C ASN A 294 -9.22 17.25 -0.86
#